data_AF-A0A4Y4CX79-F1
#
_entry.id   AF-A0A4Y4CX79-F1
#
_cell.length_a   1.000
_cell.length_b   1.000
_cell.length_c   1.000
_cell.angle_alpha   90.00
_cell.angle_beta   90.00
_cell.angle_gamma   90.00
#
_symmetry.space_group_name_H-M   'P 1'
#
loop_
_entity.id
_entity.type
_entity.pdbx_description
1 polymer ?
#
loop_
_entity_poly.entity_id
_entity_poly.type
_entity_poly.pdbx_seq_one_letter_code
_entity_poly.pdbx_strand_id
1 'polypeptide(L)'
;MDIVRQVKLLPGINYRELAGVPGHYFDCGRMRAVLTPEACASNFLGSAVLGEGRYASCYRCPIGHGHAGEAGGQDPAPDRGWRCCRCGPSGQSRIIGRTLCVSCYNRTKEALLQRDGRGKVPVGIMAGLRPGWAIVGELPKPEADDAPREIVRPLEGSRTVLSATPGLYQAGPGRIMLTALVEGADELQRVIRRRLPGVAVQASGVEPTLLEFHEAGIDPNDWLRAPAPLTSH
;
A
#
# COMPACT_ATOMS: atom_id res chain seq x y z
N MET A 1 25.69 -17.39 -6.27
CA MET A 1 24.88 -16.61 -7.23
C MET A 1 24.64 -17.51 -8.44
N ASP A 2 23.67 -18.43 -8.37
CA ASP A 2 23.39 -19.37 -9.47
C ASP A 2 21.94 -19.89 -9.34
N ILE A 3 20.97 -18.97 -9.21
CA ILE A 3 19.57 -19.36 -9.00
C ILE A 3 18.82 -19.54 -10.34
N VAL A 4 19.35 -19.01 -11.45
CA VAL A 4 18.62 -18.98 -12.72
C VAL A 4 19.35 -19.83 -13.77
N ARG A 5 19.28 -21.15 -13.64
CA ARG A 5 20.07 -22.08 -14.48
C ARG A 5 19.44 -22.45 -15.83
N GLN A 6 18.28 -21.88 -16.20
CA GLN A 6 17.71 -21.94 -17.55
C GLN A 6 16.46 -21.04 -17.60
N VAL A 7 16.56 -19.87 -18.22
CA VAL A 7 15.37 -19.04 -18.47
C VAL A 7 14.73 -19.43 -19.80
N LYS A 8 13.41 -19.62 -19.78
CA LYS A 8 12.64 -19.91 -20.99
C LYS A 8 12.38 -18.62 -21.78
N LEU A 9 12.55 -18.68 -23.10
CA LEU A 9 12.07 -17.63 -23.99
C LEU A 9 10.54 -17.61 -24.01
N LEU A 10 9.97 -16.45 -23.70
CA LEU A 10 8.51 -16.26 -23.67
C LEU A 10 7.95 -15.93 -25.06
N PRO A 11 6.78 -16.48 -25.44
CA PRO A 11 6.11 -16.12 -26.68
C PRO A 11 5.67 -14.64 -26.66
N GLY A 12 5.65 -14.00 -27.83
CA GLY A 12 5.23 -12.60 -27.98
C GLY A 12 6.28 -11.56 -27.61
N ILE A 13 7.52 -11.98 -27.32
CA ILE A 13 8.66 -11.09 -27.10
C ILE A 13 9.64 -11.23 -28.28
N ASN A 14 10.09 -10.10 -28.81
CA ASN A 14 11.07 -10.06 -29.89
C ASN A 14 12.49 -10.18 -29.31
N TYR A 15 13.07 -11.38 -29.43
CA TYR A 15 14.47 -11.60 -29.06
C TYR A 15 15.38 -11.41 -30.27
N ARG A 16 16.59 -10.91 -30.00
CA ARG A 16 17.68 -10.80 -30.97
C ARG A 16 18.98 -11.33 -30.40
N GLU A 17 19.85 -11.79 -31.29
CA GLU A 17 21.25 -12.05 -30.98
C GLU A 17 22.07 -10.78 -31.26
N LEU A 18 23.18 -10.62 -30.55
CA LEU A 18 24.11 -9.51 -30.75
C LEU A 18 25.43 -10.07 -31.30
N ALA A 19 25.98 -9.42 -32.32
CA ALA A 19 27.21 -9.87 -32.96
C ALA A 19 28.35 -9.98 -31.94
N GLY A 20 28.94 -11.18 -31.85
CA GLY A 20 30.07 -11.46 -30.94
C GLY A 20 29.71 -11.61 -29.47
N VAL A 21 28.41 -11.60 -29.10
CA VAL A 21 27.98 -11.79 -27.71
C VAL A 21 26.97 -12.95 -27.63
N PRO A 22 27.29 -14.04 -26.91
CA PRO A 22 26.42 -15.20 -26.83
C PRO A 22 25.16 -14.92 -26.00
N GLY A 23 24.01 -15.39 -26.48
CA GLY A 23 22.73 -15.34 -25.77
C GLY A 23 21.64 -14.59 -26.52
N HIS A 24 20.45 -14.54 -25.92
CA HIS A 24 19.30 -13.83 -26.44
C HIS A 24 19.05 -12.54 -25.67
N TYR A 25 18.66 -11.49 -26.39
CA TYR A 25 18.46 -10.15 -25.84
C TYR A 25 17.12 -9.60 -26.29
N PHE A 26 16.48 -8.79 -25.46
CA PHE A 26 15.27 -8.07 -25.83
C PHE A 26 15.28 -6.64 -25.29
N ASP A 27 14.55 -5.75 -25.94
CA ASP A 27 14.36 -4.37 -25.50
C ASP A 27 13.31 -4.32 -24.38
N CYS A 28 13.75 -4.12 -23.13
CA CYS A 28 12.87 -4.03 -21.98
C CYS A 28 12.30 -2.61 -21.83
N GLY A 29 11.02 -2.42 -22.19
CA GLY A 29 10.36 -1.12 -22.08
C GLY A 29 10.30 -0.55 -20.65
N ARG A 30 10.22 -1.40 -19.61
CA ARG A 30 10.16 -0.96 -18.21
C ARG A 30 11.49 -0.38 -17.71
N MET A 31 12.59 -1.01 -18.08
CA MET A 31 13.94 -0.59 -17.69
C MET A 31 14.57 0.37 -18.71
N ARG A 32 13.97 0.50 -19.89
CA ARG A 32 14.51 1.22 -21.06
C ARG A 32 15.94 0.75 -21.39
N ALA A 33 16.13 -0.56 -21.35
CA ALA A 33 17.44 -1.20 -21.50
C ALA A 33 17.31 -2.50 -22.30
N VAL A 34 18.41 -2.92 -22.93
CA VAL A 34 18.55 -4.23 -23.57
C VAL A 34 18.94 -5.24 -22.48
N LEU A 35 18.12 -6.27 -22.27
CA LEU A 35 18.34 -7.26 -21.21
C LEU A 35 18.37 -8.68 -21.78
N THR A 36 19.11 -9.56 -21.10
CA THR A 36 18.92 -11.01 -21.27
C THR A 36 17.70 -11.47 -20.45
N PRO A 37 17.08 -12.61 -20.81
CA PRO A 37 16.04 -13.24 -20.00
C PRO A 37 16.48 -13.47 -18.54
N GLU A 38 17.74 -13.88 -18.32
CA GLU A 38 18.33 -14.12 -16.99
C GLU A 38 18.41 -12.83 -16.17
N ALA A 39 18.87 -11.74 -16.78
CA ALA A 39 18.91 -10.44 -16.13
C ALA A 39 17.49 -9.93 -15.81
N CYS A 40 16.52 -10.17 -16.69
CA CYS A 40 15.12 -9.82 -16.43
C CYS A 40 14.54 -10.61 -15.24
N ALA A 41 14.76 -11.93 -15.21
CA ALA A 41 14.37 -12.79 -14.09
C ALA A 41 15.05 -12.35 -12.78
N SER A 42 16.36 -12.10 -12.80
CA SER A 42 17.11 -11.65 -11.62
C SER A 42 16.61 -10.30 -11.10
N ASN A 43 16.34 -9.34 -11.98
CA ASN A 43 15.76 -8.05 -11.60
C ASN A 43 14.34 -8.23 -11.02
N PHE A 44 13.53 -9.13 -11.58
CA PHE A 44 12.22 -9.48 -11.02
C PHE A 44 12.35 -10.07 -9.61
N LEU A 45 13.24 -11.04 -9.40
CA LEU A 45 13.45 -11.65 -8.08
C LEU A 45 14.00 -10.63 -7.08
N GLY A 46 14.97 -9.81 -7.48
CA GLY A 46 15.54 -8.73 -6.67
C GLY A 46 14.51 -7.64 -6.33
N SER A 47 13.49 -7.45 -7.17
CA SER A 47 12.40 -6.52 -6.88
C SER A 47 11.48 -6.96 -5.74
N ALA A 48 11.48 -8.27 -5.40
CA ALA A 48 10.72 -8.79 -4.27
C ALA A 48 11.39 -8.49 -2.91
N VAL A 49 12.67 -8.13 -2.90
CA VAL A 49 13.41 -7.72 -1.70
C VAL A 49 13.11 -6.26 -1.39
N LEU A 50 12.42 -6.01 -0.28
CA LEU A 50 12.03 -4.67 0.16
C LEU A 50 13.27 -3.87 0.59
N GLY A 51 13.46 -2.67 0.02
CA GLY A 51 14.42 -1.68 0.52
C GLY A 51 15.38 -1.10 -0.51
N GLU A 52 15.72 -1.85 -1.57
CA GLU A 52 16.77 -1.41 -2.50
C GLU A 52 16.29 -0.48 -3.62
N GLY A 53 14.98 -0.49 -3.93
CA GLY A 53 14.33 0.44 -4.87
C GLY A 53 14.79 0.38 -6.34
N ARG A 54 15.98 -0.15 -6.61
CA ARG A 54 16.65 -0.24 -7.91
C ARG A 54 15.83 -1.00 -8.93
N TYR A 55 15.17 -2.08 -8.51
CA TYR A 55 14.35 -2.94 -9.35
C TYR A 55 12.84 -2.78 -9.11
N ALA A 56 12.41 -1.69 -8.47
CA ALA A 56 11.00 -1.49 -8.14
C ALA A 56 10.07 -1.51 -9.37
N SER A 57 10.58 -1.14 -10.55
CA SER A 57 9.84 -1.22 -11.83
C SER A 57 9.68 -2.66 -12.35
N CYS A 58 10.60 -3.56 -11.99
CA CYS A 58 10.56 -4.98 -12.36
C CYS A 58 9.54 -5.78 -11.54
N TYR A 59 9.09 -5.21 -10.42
CA TYR A 59 8.12 -5.84 -9.56
C TYR A 59 6.77 -6.06 -10.27
N ARG A 60 6.24 -7.29 -10.18
CA ARG A 60 5.03 -7.76 -10.91
C ARG A 60 5.11 -7.57 -12.43
N CYS A 61 6.30 -7.59 -13.01
CA CYS A 61 6.43 -7.61 -14.47
C CYS A 61 6.03 -8.99 -15.00
N PRO A 62 5.01 -9.12 -15.87
CA PRO A 62 4.60 -10.44 -16.40
C PRO A 62 5.72 -11.07 -17.24
N ILE A 63 6.52 -10.24 -17.92
CA ILE A 63 7.73 -10.69 -18.63
C ILE A 63 8.76 -11.22 -17.62
N GLY A 64 9.05 -10.45 -16.57
CA GLY A 64 10.02 -10.85 -15.55
C GLY A 64 9.59 -12.07 -14.74
N HIS A 65 8.30 -12.19 -14.44
CA HIS A 65 7.71 -13.37 -13.79
C HIS A 65 7.76 -14.60 -14.70
N GLY A 66 7.38 -14.44 -15.97
CA GLY A 66 7.49 -15.53 -16.94
C GLY A 66 8.94 -15.99 -17.15
N HIS A 67 9.91 -15.05 -17.17
CA HIS A 67 11.34 -15.37 -17.21
C HIS A 67 11.83 -16.01 -15.90
N ALA A 68 11.26 -15.64 -14.75
CA ALA A 68 11.57 -16.25 -13.47
C ALA A 68 10.96 -17.66 -13.29
N GLY A 69 9.94 -18.02 -14.09
CA GLY A 69 9.31 -19.34 -14.07
C GLY A 69 8.82 -19.72 -12.67
N GLU A 70 9.12 -20.95 -12.24
CA GLU A 70 8.74 -21.46 -10.90
C GLU A 70 9.34 -20.63 -9.77
N ALA A 71 10.52 -20.05 -9.95
CA ALA A 71 11.14 -19.16 -8.95
C ALA A 71 10.35 -17.85 -8.77
N GLY A 72 9.50 -17.49 -9.74
CA GLY A 72 8.57 -16.38 -9.64
C GLY A 72 7.39 -16.61 -8.69
N GLY A 73 7.16 -17.87 -8.29
CA GLY A 73 6.07 -18.28 -7.42
C GLY A 73 4.68 -18.05 -8.01
N GLN A 74 3.64 -18.17 -7.17
CA GLN A 74 2.27 -17.82 -7.53
C GLN A 74 2.18 -16.35 -7.95
N ASP A 75 1.28 -16.07 -8.89
CA ASP A 75 1.01 -14.71 -9.35
C ASP A 75 0.78 -13.80 -8.13
N PRO A 76 1.64 -12.79 -7.92
CA PRO A 76 1.50 -11.93 -6.78
C PRO A 76 0.17 -11.19 -6.88
N ALA A 77 -0.61 -11.21 -5.79
CA ALA A 77 -1.82 -10.40 -5.65
C ALA A 77 -1.55 -8.97 -6.16
N PRO A 78 -2.50 -8.31 -6.83
CA PRO A 78 -2.22 -7.14 -7.64
C PRO A 78 -1.63 -5.93 -6.88
N ASP A 79 -1.66 -5.97 -5.56
CA ASP A 79 -1.05 -4.98 -4.68
C ASP A 79 0.01 -5.51 -3.73
N ARG A 80 0.30 -6.82 -3.74
CA ARG A 80 1.50 -7.38 -3.10
C ARG A 80 2.65 -6.54 -3.61
N GLY A 81 3.49 -6.01 -2.71
CA GLY A 81 4.70 -5.19 -2.94
C GLY A 81 4.52 -3.78 -3.53
N TRP A 82 3.29 -3.25 -3.59
CA TRP A 82 3.11 -1.80 -3.71
C TRP A 82 3.88 -1.12 -2.58
N ARG A 83 4.69 -0.10 -2.87
CA ARG A 83 5.36 0.63 -1.78
C ARG A 83 4.38 1.57 -1.09
N CYS A 84 3.57 2.29 -1.87
CA CYS A 84 2.48 3.13 -1.38
C CYS A 84 1.15 2.37 -1.49
N CYS A 85 0.39 2.28 -0.40
CA CYS A 85 -0.96 1.71 -0.39
C CYS A 85 -1.98 2.54 -1.17
N ARG A 86 -1.64 3.73 -1.70
CA ARG A 86 -2.51 4.54 -2.55
C ARG A 86 -2.11 4.45 -4.02
N CYS A 87 -0.99 5.06 -4.38
CA CYS A 87 -0.51 5.15 -5.76
C CYS A 87 0.36 3.97 -6.24
N GLY A 88 0.65 3.01 -5.36
CA GLY A 88 1.30 1.76 -5.72
C GLY A 88 2.80 1.81 -5.90
N PRO A 89 3.34 1.46 -7.09
CA PRO A 89 4.78 1.48 -7.38
C PRO A 89 5.32 2.92 -7.36
N SER A 90 5.54 3.47 -6.18
CA SER A 90 6.20 4.76 -6.04
C SER A 90 7.71 4.59 -6.25
N GLY A 91 8.32 5.47 -7.05
CA GLY A 91 9.78 5.60 -7.16
C GLY A 91 10.43 6.17 -5.89
N GLN A 92 9.62 6.71 -4.97
CA GLN A 92 10.11 7.26 -3.70
C GLN A 92 10.53 6.13 -2.75
N SER A 93 11.73 6.26 -2.17
CA SER A 93 12.28 5.30 -1.20
C SER A 93 11.58 5.36 0.16
N ARG A 94 11.12 6.55 0.57
CA ARG A 94 10.52 6.78 1.89
C ARG A 94 9.02 6.50 1.91
N ILE A 95 8.59 5.64 2.84
CA ILE A 95 7.19 5.38 3.17
C ILE A 95 6.87 5.91 4.58
N ILE A 96 5.84 6.74 4.69
CA ILE A 96 5.35 7.38 5.90
C ILE A 96 4.22 6.54 6.50
N GLY A 97 4.24 6.34 7.82
CA GLY A 97 3.23 5.55 8.53
C GLY A 97 3.16 4.08 8.10
N ARG A 98 4.21 3.59 7.41
CA ARG A 98 4.26 2.27 6.77
C ARG A 98 3.22 2.07 5.65
N THR A 99 2.54 3.12 5.18
CA THR A 99 1.46 2.99 4.17
C THR A 99 1.56 3.95 3.00
N LEU A 100 1.98 5.20 3.15
CA LEU A 100 1.93 6.19 2.07
C LEU A 100 3.33 6.64 1.64
N CYS A 101 3.53 6.94 0.35
CA CYS A 101 4.70 7.70 -0.07
C CYS A 101 4.59 9.17 0.38
N VAL A 102 5.69 9.91 0.31
CA VAL A 102 5.75 11.33 0.75
C VAL A 102 4.71 12.17 0.02
N SER A 103 4.51 11.97 -1.29
CA SER A 103 3.53 12.73 -2.06
C SER A 103 2.08 12.45 -1.62
N CYS A 104 1.71 11.18 -1.43
CA CYS A 104 0.35 10.84 -0.97
C CYS A 104 0.12 11.32 0.46
N TYR A 105 1.13 11.20 1.33
CA TYR A 105 1.07 11.70 2.70
C TYR A 105 0.84 13.22 2.74
N ASN A 106 1.58 14.01 1.95
CA ASN A 106 1.42 15.46 1.91
C ASN A 106 0.03 15.86 1.40
N ARG A 107 -0.47 15.21 0.33
CA ARG A 107 -1.84 15.44 -0.16
C ARG A 107 -2.90 15.11 0.89
N THR A 108 -2.73 14.02 1.65
CA THR A 108 -3.62 13.70 2.77
C THR A 108 -3.57 14.78 3.85
N LYS A 109 -2.38 15.33 4.15
CA LYS A 109 -2.24 16.45 5.10
C LYS A 109 -2.93 17.72 4.62
N GLU A 110 -2.79 18.08 3.35
CA GLU A 110 -3.47 19.25 2.77
C GLU A 110 -5.00 19.11 2.91
N ALA A 111 -5.55 17.92 2.65
CA ALA A 111 -6.97 17.65 2.82
C ALA A 111 -7.43 17.75 4.29
N LEU A 112 -6.66 17.19 5.23
CA LEU A 112 -6.95 17.30 6.67
C LEU A 112 -6.89 18.73 7.19
N LEU A 113 -5.91 19.52 6.72
CA LEU A 113 -5.76 20.93 7.08
C LEU A 113 -6.70 21.84 6.29
N GLN A 114 -7.45 21.29 5.33
CA GLN A 114 -8.29 22.02 4.37
C GLN A 114 -7.54 23.18 3.70
N ARG A 115 -6.23 22.99 3.47
CA ARG A 115 -5.33 24.04 2.99
C ARG A 115 -4.22 23.46 2.14
N ASP A 116 -4.18 23.84 0.86
CA ASP A 116 -3.11 23.51 -0.08
C ASP A 116 -1.90 24.45 0.10
N GLY A 117 -0.82 24.18 -0.65
CA GLY A 117 0.38 25.02 -0.65
C GLY A 117 0.18 26.48 -1.09
N ARG A 118 -0.99 26.83 -1.66
CA ARG A 118 -1.39 28.19 -2.05
C ARG A 118 -2.35 28.82 -1.04
N GLY A 119 -2.69 28.11 0.03
CA GLY A 119 -3.64 28.56 1.05
C GLY A 119 -5.11 28.37 0.70
N LYS A 120 -5.44 27.60 -0.35
CA LYS A 120 -6.82 27.34 -0.80
C LYS A 120 -7.32 25.99 -0.32
N VAL A 121 -8.63 25.82 -0.24
CA VAL A 121 -9.26 24.53 0.07
C VAL A 121 -8.97 23.54 -1.08
N PRO A 122 -8.37 22.37 -0.80
CA PRO A 122 -7.98 21.39 -1.83
C PRO A 122 -9.15 20.49 -2.26
N VAL A 123 -10.18 21.08 -2.87
CA VAL A 123 -11.45 20.41 -3.25
C VAL A 123 -11.23 19.10 -4.00
N GLY A 124 -10.35 19.07 -5.01
CA GLY A 124 -10.10 17.86 -5.81
C GLY A 124 -9.49 16.71 -5.01
N ILE A 125 -8.70 16.99 -3.97
CA ILE A 125 -8.16 15.94 -3.08
C ILE A 125 -9.24 15.51 -2.09
N MET A 126 -9.98 16.46 -1.53
CA MET A 126 -11.06 16.20 -0.56
C MET A 126 -12.21 15.37 -1.17
N ALA A 127 -12.51 15.56 -2.46
CA ALA A 127 -13.51 14.78 -3.20
C ALA A 127 -13.10 13.31 -3.39
N GLY A 128 -11.82 13.00 -3.32
CA GLY A 128 -11.30 11.63 -3.45
C GLY A 128 -11.08 10.94 -2.10
N LEU A 129 -10.72 11.69 -1.06
CA LEU A 129 -10.36 11.11 0.24
C LEU A 129 -11.55 10.93 1.16
N ARG A 130 -11.59 9.78 1.82
CA ARG A 130 -12.65 9.34 2.73
C ARG A 130 -12.05 8.80 4.03
N PRO A 131 -12.70 9.00 5.18
CA PRO A 131 -12.45 8.20 6.37
C PRO A 131 -12.75 6.72 6.06
N GLY A 132 -11.78 5.85 6.32
CA GLY A 132 -11.95 4.40 6.31
C GLY A 132 -11.66 3.83 7.69
N TRP A 133 -12.41 2.81 8.07
CA TRP A 133 -12.29 2.16 9.37
C TRP A 133 -12.35 0.64 9.25
N ALA A 134 -11.71 -0.06 10.18
CA ALA A 134 -11.82 -1.50 10.32
C ALA A 134 -11.80 -1.90 11.79
N ILE A 135 -12.73 -2.76 12.19
CA ILE A 135 -12.72 -3.42 13.49
C ILE A 135 -11.98 -4.76 13.33
N VAL A 136 -10.95 -4.92 14.14
CA VAL A 136 -10.15 -6.14 14.23
C VAL A 136 -10.20 -6.69 15.64
N GLY A 137 -9.88 -7.99 15.77
CA GLY A 137 -9.71 -8.63 17.06
C GLY A 137 -8.43 -8.23 17.78
N GLU A 138 -7.92 -9.11 18.63
CA GLU A 138 -6.67 -8.89 19.34
C GLU A 138 -5.48 -8.80 18.38
N LEU A 139 -4.59 -7.84 18.64
CA LEU A 139 -3.32 -7.77 17.92
C LEU A 139 -2.36 -8.83 18.47
N PRO A 140 -1.65 -9.57 17.59
CA PRO A 140 -0.65 -10.52 18.03
C PRO A 140 0.41 -9.80 18.86
N LYS A 141 0.79 -10.40 19.99
CA LYS A 141 1.94 -9.91 20.76
C LYS A 141 3.19 -10.04 19.89
N PRO A 142 4.09 -9.05 19.88
CA PRO A 142 5.35 -9.20 19.17
C PRO A 142 6.12 -10.39 19.74
N GLU A 143 6.60 -11.27 18.86
CA GLU A 143 7.35 -12.49 19.26
C GLU A 143 8.74 -12.18 19.83
N ALA A 144 9.30 -11.00 19.51
CA ALA A 144 10.58 -10.52 20.00
C ALA A 144 10.40 -9.21 20.78
N ASP A 145 11.16 -9.03 21.87
CA ASP A 145 11.07 -7.84 22.72
C ASP A 145 11.36 -6.52 21.98
N ASP A 146 12.22 -6.57 20.94
CA ASP A 146 12.62 -5.41 20.14
C ASP A 146 11.69 -5.11 18.95
N ALA A 147 10.66 -5.93 18.71
CA ALA A 147 9.77 -5.71 17.59
C ALA A 147 8.90 -4.46 17.82
N PRO A 148 8.76 -3.57 16.81
CA PRO A 148 8.01 -2.33 16.97
C PRO A 148 6.55 -2.62 17.31
N ARG A 149 6.15 -2.23 18.53
CA ARG A 149 4.77 -2.40 19.02
C ARG A 149 3.84 -1.44 18.30
N GLU A 150 2.66 -1.95 17.95
CA GLU A 150 1.56 -1.08 17.51
C GLU A 150 1.10 -0.21 18.68
N ILE A 151 1.05 1.11 18.45
CA ILE A 151 0.57 2.04 19.47
C ILE A 151 -0.95 2.11 19.34
N VAL A 152 -1.63 1.45 20.27
CA VAL A 152 -3.08 1.48 20.41
C VAL A 152 -3.45 2.57 21.42
N ARG A 153 -4.29 3.53 21.01
CA ARG A 153 -4.76 4.63 21.85
C ARG A 153 -6.19 4.38 22.32
N PRO A 154 -6.64 4.89 23.47
CA PRO A 154 -8.07 4.88 23.79
C PRO A 154 -8.85 5.62 22.70
N LEU A 155 -9.90 5.02 22.12
CA LEU A 155 -10.80 5.75 21.22
C LEU A 155 -11.55 6.84 22.00
N GLU A 156 -12.06 6.44 23.17
CA GLU A 156 -12.67 7.34 24.14
C GLU A 156 -11.65 8.38 24.60
N GLY A 157 -12.00 9.66 24.51
CA GLY A 157 -11.11 10.78 24.86
C GLY A 157 -10.09 11.19 23.78
N SER A 158 -9.95 10.44 22.67
CA SER A 158 -9.10 10.87 21.57
C SER A 158 -9.75 12.00 20.76
N ARG A 159 -9.26 13.24 20.96
CA ARG A 159 -9.73 14.42 20.20
C ARG A 159 -9.52 14.29 18.68
N THR A 160 -8.46 13.60 18.27
CA THR A 160 -8.11 13.39 16.86
C THR A 160 -8.00 11.90 16.56
N VAL A 161 -8.94 11.41 15.74
CA VAL A 161 -9.06 10.00 15.31
C VAL A 161 -8.54 9.82 13.89
N LEU A 162 -8.70 10.83 13.04
CA LEU A 162 -8.19 10.85 11.67
C LEU A 162 -6.86 11.58 11.60
N SER A 163 -5.90 10.95 10.94
CA SER A 163 -4.60 11.55 10.66
C SER A 163 -4.10 11.11 9.29
N ALA A 164 -3.04 11.76 8.80
CA ALA A 164 -2.47 11.43 7.50
C ALA A 164 -1.83 10.02 7.45
N THR A 165 -1.59 9.41 8.61
CA THR A 165 -1.18 8.02 8.75
C THR A 165 -2.26 7.20 9.44
N PRO A 166 -2.36 5.88 9.20
CA PRO A 166 -3.32 5.06 9.90
C PRO A 166 -3.12 5.10 11.41
N GLY A 167 -4.23 5.15 12.17
CA GLY A 167 -4.25 5.08 13.62
C GLY A 167 -4.87 3.78 14.11
N LEU A 168 -4.53 3.37 15.33
CA LEU A 168 -5.11 2.22 16.02
C LEU A 168 -5.70 2.67 17.35
N TYR A 169 -6.94 2.29 17.58
CA TYR A 169 -7.72 2.76 18.72
C TYR A 169 -8.43 1.62 19.42
N GLN A 170 -8.41 1.58 20.75
CA GLN A 170 -9.18 0.65 21.55
C GLN A 170 -10.66 1.05 21.47
N ALA A 171 -11.49 0.21 20.84
CA ALA A 171 -12.92 0.46 20.62
C ALA A 171 -13.83 -0.32 21.59
N GLY A 172 -13.27 -1.23 22.38
CA GLY A 172 -13.96 -2.04 23.39
C GLY A 172 -13.10 -3.23 23.82
N PRO A 173 -13.55 -4.08 24.76
CA PRO A 173 -12.80 -5.26 25.18
C PRO A 173 -12.45 -6.15 23.99
N GLY A 174 -11.15 -6.41 23.77
CA GLY A 174 -10.67 -7.25 22.65
C GLY A 174 -10.93 -6.71 21.24
N ARG A 175 -11.38 -5.46 21.10
CA ARG A 175 -11.70 -4.82 19.81
C ARG A 175 -10.83 -3.60 19.56
N ILE A 176 -10.13 -3.63 18.44
CA ILE A 176 -9.27 -2.53 18.00
C ILE A 176 -9.83 -1.99 16.69
N MET A 177 -9.99 -0.66 16.63
CA MET A 177 -10.37 0.06 15.43
C MET A 177 -9.12 0.62 14.75
N LEU A 178 -8.89 0.21 13.52
CA LEU A 178 -7.98 0.89 12.61
C LEU A 178 -8.73 2.00 11.90
N THR A 179 -8.13 3.18 11.82
CA THR A 179 -8.63 4.28 10.99
C THR A 179 -7.57 4.70 9.98
N ALA A 180 -8.01 5.13 8.79
CA ALA A 180 -7.13 5.66 7.75
C ALA A 180 -7.92 6.61 6.84
N LEU A 181 -7.24 7.59 6.23
CA LEU A 181 -7.80 8.30 5.09
C LEU A 181 -7.41 7.58 3.80
N VAL A 182 -8.40 7.24 2.98
CA VAL A 182 -8.26 6.38 1.79
C VAL A 182 -9.08 6.91 0.62
N GLU A 183 -8.76 6.53 -0.61
CA GLU A 183 -9.57 6.85 -1.80
C GLU A 183 -10.72 5.85 -2.01
N GLY A 184 -10.71 4.70 -1.31
CA GLY A 184 -11.76 3.71 -1.40
C GLY A 184 -11.46 2.41 -0.63
N ALA A 185 -12.37 1.45 -0.72
CA ALA A 185 -12.30 0.18 0.01
C ALA A 185 -11.04 -0.63 -0.35
N ASP A 186 -10.62 -0.66 -1.61
CA ASP A 186 -9.41 -1.39 -2.01
C ASP A 186 -8.13 -0.83 -1.38
N GLU A 187 -8.03 0.51 -1.24
CA GLU A 187 -6.95 1.14 -0.48
C GLU A 187 -7.01 0.76 1.01
N LEU A 188 -8.21 0.78 1.59
CA LEU A 188 -8.39 0.38 2.99
C LEU A 188 -7.92 -1.06 3.23
N GLN A 189 -8.31 -2.01 2.36
CA GLN A 189 -7.87 -3.40 2.46
C GLN A 189 -6.34 -3.53 2.37
N ARG A 190 -5.70 -2.74 1.51
CA ARG A 190 -4.23 -2.68 1.43
C ARG A 190 -3.60 -2.12 2.71
N VAL A 191 -4.20 -1.09 3.30
CA VAL A 191 -3.75 -0.52 4.57
C VAL A 191 -3.86 -1.54 5.70
N ILE A 192 -4.99 -2.23 5.82
CA ILE A 192 -5.23 -3.26 6.84
C ILE A 192 -4.18 -4.36 6.72
N ARG A 193 -4.04 -5.00 5.55
CA ARG A 193 -3.07 -6.08 5.34
C ARG A 193 -1.63 -5.65 5.64
N ARG A 194 -1.29 -4.38 5.38
CA ARG A 194 0.05 -3.83 5.63
C ARG A 194 0.30 -3.58 7.11
N ARG A 195 -0.68 -2.99 7.80
CA ARG A 195 -0.54 -2.57 9.19
C ARG A 195 -0.70 -3.74 10.15
N LEU A 196 -1.60 -4.66 9.81
CA LEU A 196 -2.05 -5.73 10.67
C LEU A 196 -1.96 -7.08 9.92
N PRO A 197 -0.75 -7.51 9.52
CA PRO A 197 -0.58 -8.76 8.79
C PRO A 197 -1.06 -9.95 9.62
N GLY A 198 -1.91 -10.79 9.01
CA GLY A 198 -2.44 -12.00 9.67
C GLY A 198 -3.58 -11.75 10.68
N VAL A 199 -3.99 -10.49 10.90
CA VAL A 199 -5.10 -10.17 11.81
C VAL A 199 -6.43 -10.29 11.08
N ALA A 200 -7.37 -11.02 11.68
CA ALA A 200 -8.72 -11.15 11.15
C ALA A 200 -9.51 -9.83 11.26
N VAL A 201 -10.11 -9.41 10.14
CA VAL A 201 -11.02 -8.26 10.08
C VAL A 201 -12.42 -8.73 10.41
N GLN A 202 -13.04 -8.12 11.42
CA GLN A 202 -14.42 -8.41 11.83
C GLN A 202 -15.42 -7.58 11.02
N ALA A 203 -15.09 -6.30 10.78
CA ALA A 203 -15.88 -5.39 9.96
C ALA A 203 -14.97 -4.29 9.39
N SER A 204 -15.34 -3.72 8.25
CA SER A 204 -14.66 -2.54 7.69
C SER A 204 -15.59 -1.74 6.79
N GLY A 205 -15.37 -0.42 6.73
CA GLY A 205 -16.17 0.48 5.92
C GLY A 205 -15.39 1.71 5.48
N VAL A 206 -15.94 2.41 4.49
CA VAL A 206 -15.51 3.75 4.09
C VAL A 206 -16.70 4.70 4.18
N GLU A 207 -16.43 5.89 4.69
CA GLU A 207 -17.41 6.94 4.92
C GLU A 207 -17.52 7.87 3.69
N PRO A 208 -18.43 8.87 3.72
CA PRO A 208 -18.42 9.96 2.75
C PRO A 208 -17.05 10.65 2.63
N THR A 209 -16.86 11.36 1.52
CA THR A 209 -15.63 12.10 1.25
C THR A 209 -15.44 13.25 2.23
N LEU A 210 -14.19 13.66 2.41
CA LEU A 210 -13.86 14.83 3.22
C LEU A 210 -14.51 16.10 2.65
N LEU A 211 -14.79 16.13 1.34
CA LEU A 211 -15.55 17.21 0.73
C LEU A 211 -17.01 17.19 1.20
N GLU A 212 -17.67 16.03 1.16
CA GLU A 212 -19.05 15.88 1.64
C GLU A 212 -19.17 16.23 3.13
N PHE A 213 -18.23 15.80 3.97
CA PHE A 213 -18.18 16.21 5.38
C PHE A 213 -18.00 17.72 5.55
N HIS A 214 -17.12 18.33 4.76
CA HIS A 214 -16.88 19.78 4.77
C HIS A 214 -18.13 20.57 4.37
N GLU A 215 -18.80 20.16 3.29
CA GLU A 215 -20.04 20.78 2.80
C GLU A 215 -21.19 20.63 3.80
N ALA A 216 -21.26 19.51 4.51
CA ALA A 216 -22.24 19.26 5.57
C ALA A 216 -21.91 19.96 6.90
N GLY A 217 -20.70 20.51 7.06
CA GLY A 217 -20.25 21.10 8.32
C GLY A 217 -20.09 20.09 9.47
N ILE A 218 -19.86 18.81 9.15
CA ILE A 218 -19.70 17.72 10.12
C ILE A 218 -18.22 17.41 10.29
N ASP A 219 -17.72 17.35 11.53
CA ASP A 219 -16.35 16.88 11.79
C ASP A 219 -16.30 15.33 11.63
N PRO A 220 -15.53 14.80 10.67
CA PRO A 220 -15.41 13.36 10.48
C PRO A 220 -14.78 12.64 11.68
N ASN A 221 -14.06 13.33 12.57
CA ASN A 221 -13.59 12.75 13.83
C ASN A 221 -14.74 12.51 14.81
N ASP A 222 -15.71 13.41 14.89
CA ASP A 222 -16.92 13.22 15.70
C ASP A 222 -17.76 12.07 15.14
N TRP A 223 -17.90 12.02 13.82
CA TRP A 223 -18.60 10.95 13.13
C TRP A 223 -18.05 9.56 13.47
N LEU A 224 -16.73 9.38 13.38
CA LEU A 224 -16.09 8.09 13.69
C LEU A 224 -16.11 7.71 15.16
N ARG A 225 -16.34 8.67 16.06
CA ARG A 225 -16.51 8.41 17.50
C ARG A 225 -17.94 8.06 17.85
N ALA A 226 -18.91 8.45 17.02
CA ALA A 226 -20.30 8.16 17.29
C ALA A 226 -20.47 6.64 17.45
N PRO A 227 -21.08 6.16 18.54
CA PRO A 227 -21.37 4.75 18.67
C PRO A 227 -22.19 4.34 17.45
N ALA A 228 -21.71 3.35 16.70
CA ALA A 228 -22.51 2.74 15.64
C ALA A 228 -23.88 2.42 16.25
N PRO A 229 -25.00 2.81 15.63
CA PRO A 229 -26.30 2.43 16.14
C PRO A 229 -26.27 0.92 16.28
N LEU A 230 -26.42 0.44 17.52
CA LEU A 230 -26.55 -0.98 17.81
C LEU A 230 -27.77 -1.45 17.01
N THR A 231 -27.55 -1.98 15.82
CA THR A 231 -28.55 -2.79 15.13
C THR A 231 -28.64 -4.07 15.95
N SER A 232 -29.51 -4.01 16.96
CA SER A 232 -30.10 -5.16 17.61
C SER A 232 -30.69 -6.06 16.54
N HIS A 233 -30.05 -7.22 16.33
CA HIS A 233 -30.68 -8.39 15.74
C HIS A 233 -31.05 -9.35 16.87
#